data_AF-A0A378ULA2-F1
#
_entry.id   AF-A0A378ULA2-F1
#
_cell.length_a   1.000
_cell.length_b   1.000
_cell.length_c   1.000
_cell.angle_alpha   90.00
_cell.angle_beta   90.00
_cell.angle_gamma   90.00
#
_symmetry.space_group_name_H-M   'P 1'
#
loop_
_entity.id
_entity.type
_entity.pdbx_description
1 polymer ?
#
loop_
_entity_poly.entity_id
_entity_poly.type
_entity_poly.pdbx_seq_one_letter_code
_entity_poly.pdbx_strand_id
1 'polypeptide(L)'
;MELKVIDAKGQVSGSLAVSDALFAREYNEALVHQLVTAFLANARSGNRAQKTRAEVNHSTKKPWRQKGTGRARSGMTSSPLWRKGGRAFPNKPDENFTQKVNRKMYRAGMASILSQLVRDERLFAIESLTAETPKTKVFAEQVKNLGLEQVLFVTKQLDENVYLASRNLPNVLVLEAQQVDPYSLLRYKKVIITKDAVAQLEEQWV
;
A
#
# COMPACT_ATOMS: atom_id res chain seq x y z
N MET A 1 3.92 26.58 8.64
CA MET A 1 4.77 26.26 7.47
C MET A 1 3.99 26.61 6.21
N GLU A 2 4.65 26.84 5.08
CA GLU A 2 3.98 27.16 3.82
C GLU A 2 4.16 26.05 2.78
N LEU A 3 3.06 25.64 2.16
CA LEU A 3 3.02 24.67 1.07
C LEU A 3 2.89 25.40 -0.26
N LYS A 4 3.71 25.04 -1.25
CA LYS A 4 3.66 25.65 -2.59
C LYS A 4 2.35 25.26 -3.31
N VAL A 5 1.63 26.25 -3.80
CA VAL A 5 0.43 26.06 -4.62
C VAL A 5 0.81 26.11 -6.09
N ILE A 6 0.37 25.14 -6.88
CA ILE A 6 0.57 25.11 -8.33
C ILE A 6 -0.73 25.45 -9.08
N ASP A 7 -0.59 26.11 -10.22
CA ASP A 7 -1.69 26.38 -11.15
C ASP A 7 -1.98 25.21 -12.10
N ALA A 8 -2.95 25.39 -12.99
CA ALA A 8 -3.31 24.41 -14.01
C ALA A 8 -2.21 24.12 -15.05
N LYS A 9 -1.13 24.92 -15.07
CA LYS A 9 0.05 24.75 -15.92
C LYS A 9 1.25 24.17 -15.15
N GLY A 10 1.07 23.81 -13.88
CA GLY A 10 2.12 23.29 -13.01
C GLY A 10 3.11 24.33 -12.51
N GLN A 11 2.82 25.63 -12.69
CA GLN A 11 3.65 26.73 -12.20
C GLN A 11 3.25 27.11 -10.78
N VAL A 12 4.23 27.48 -9.95
CA VAL A 12 3.97 27.92 -8.58
C VAL A 12 3.26 29.27 -8.63
N SER A 13 2.00 29.31 -8.20
CA SER A 13 1.13 30.48 -8.25
C SER A 13 0.89 31.12 -6.89
N GLY A 14 1.34 30.48 -5.80
CA GLY A 14 1.27 31.04 -4.45
C GLY A 14 1.73 30.06 -3.37
N SER A 15 1.42 30.39 -2.13
CA SER A 15 1.64 29.52 -0.97
C SER A 15 0.37 29.36 -0.13
N LEU A 16 0.24 28.21 0.53
CA LEU A 16 -0.84 27.88 1.45
C LEU A 16 -0.23 27.69 2.84
N ALA A 17 -0.72 28.44 3.83
CA ALA A 17 -0.33 28.24 5.22
C ALA A 17 -0.91 26.91 5.72
N VAL A 18 -0.06 26.06 6.28
CA VAL A 18 -0.41 24.73 6.79
C VAL A 18 0.19 24.49 8.18
N SER A 19 -0.43 23.58 8.93
CA SER A 19 -0.06 23.21 10.29
C SER A 19 1.34 22.61 10.38
N ASP A 20 2.16 23.19 11.26
CA ASP A 20 3.51 22.70 11.55
C ASP A 20 3.51 21.29 12.15
N ALA A 21 2.46 20.95 12.91
CA ALA A 21 2.37 19.63 13.54
C ALA A 21 2.32 18.48 12.52
N LEU A 22 1.78 18.75 11.33
CA LEU A 22 1.57 17.76 10.27
C LEU A 22 2.65 17.85 9.18
N PHE A 23 3.04 19.07 8.79
CA PHE A 23 3.93 19.29 7.65
C PHE A 23 5.36 19.72 8.03
N ALA A 24 5.66 20.04 9.30
CA ALA A 24 6.98 20.49 9.73
C ALA A 24 7.68 19.55 10.73
N ARG A 25 7.23 18.29 10.85
CA ARG A 25 7.80 17.32 11.78
C ARG A 25 9.16 16.81 11.33
N GLU A 26 10.09 16.61 12.27
CA GLU A 26 11.39 15.99 11.99
C GLU A 26 11.25 14.59 11.39
N TYR A 27 12.16 14.26 10.48
CA TYR A 27 12.15 12.97 9.80
C TYR A 27 12.59 11.85 10.76
N ASN A 28 11.79 10.78 10.83
CA ASN A 28 12.10 9.58 11.61
C ASN A 28 12.04 8.33 10.71
N GLU A 29 13.20 7.93 10.20
CA GLU A 29 13.33 6.81 9.27
C GLU A 29 12.78 5.49 9.86
N ALA A 30 13.14 5.17 11.10
CA ALA A 30 12.72 3.94 11.76
C ALA A 30 11.20 3.83 11.87
N LEU A 31 10.52 4.93 12.20
CA LEU A 31 9.06 4.98 12.30
C LEU A 31 8.40 4.84 10.92
N VAL A 32 8.95 5.51 9.90
CA VAL A 32 8.45 5.39 8.52
C VAL A 32 8.62 3.96 7.99
N HIS A 33 9.79 3.35 8.20
CA HIS A 33 10.05 1.96 7.82
C HIS A 33 9.08 0.98 8.50
N GLN A 34 8.84 1.15 9.81
CA GLN A 34 7.91 0.32 10.55
C GLN A 34 6.47 0.45 10.01
N LEU A 35 6.03 1.66 9.66
CA LEU A 35 4.71 1.88 9.07
C LEU A 35 4.54 1.20 7.72
N VAL A 36 5.51 1.34 6.83
CA VAL A 36 5.46 0.74 5.49
C VAL A 36 5.50 -0.79 5.59
N THR A 37 6.35 -1.33 6.45
CA THR A 37 6.46 -2.78 6.66
C THR A 37 5.15 -3.33 7.22
N ALA A 38 4.56 -2.67 8.22
CA ALA A 38 3.29 -3.09 8.78
C ALA A 38 2.16 -3.01 7.74
N PHE A 39 2.10 -1.94 6.95
CA PHE A 39 1.12 -1.78 5.86
C PHE A 39 1.22 -2.92 4.83
N LEU A 40 2.43 -3.20 4.34
CA LEU A 40 2.68 -4.27 3.37
C LEU A 40 2.41 -5.67 3.96
N ALA A 41 2.74 -5.89 5.23
CA ALA A 41 2.45 -7.15 5.91
C ALA A 41 0.93 -7.39 6.04
N ASN A 42 0.17 -6.34 6.38
CA ASN A 42 -1.29 -6.37 6.50
C ASN A 42 -2.02 -6.57 5.16
N ALA A 43 -1.38 -6.22 4.03
CA ALA A 43 -1.92 -6.46 2.69
C ALA A 43 -1.84 -7.94 2.25
N ARG A 44 -1.17 -8.82 3.02
CA ARG A 44 -1.01 -10.23 2.66
C ARG A 44 -2.25 -11.04 3.07
N SER A 45 -2.80 -11.81 2.13
CA SER A 45 -3.95 -12.69 2.39
C SER A 45 -3.60 -14.02 3.07
N GLY A 46 -2.35 -14.48 2.97
CA GLY A 46 -1.93 -15.75 3.57
C GLY A 46 -2.54 -17.01 2.93
N ASN A 47 -3.15 -16.90 1.75
CA ASN A 47 -3.84 -17.99 1.06
C ASN A 47 -2.87 -19.04 0.50
N ARG A 48 -2.36 -19.91 1.37
CA ARG A 48 -1.51 -21.04 1.00
C ARG A 48 -1.80 -22.24 1.89
N ALA A 49 -1.96 -23.41 1.28
CA ALA A 49 -2.17 -24.63 2.03
C ALA A 49 -1.49 -25.80 1.33
N GLN A 50 -0.77 -26.59 2.11
CA GLN A 50 -0.17 -27.85 1.67
C GLN A 50 -0.60 -28.96 2.62
N LYS A 51 -0.77 -30.16 2.06
CA LYS A 51 -1.22 -31.31 2.83
C LYS A 51 -0.04 -31.99 3.53
N THR A 52 -0.18 -32.18 4.83
CA THR A 52 0.68 -33.05 5.65
C THR A 52 0.48 -34.52 5.26
N ARG A 53 1.37 -35.40 5.74
CA ARG A 53 1.22 -36.86 5.58
C ARG A 53 -0.08 -37.45 6.17
N ALA A 54 -0.75 -36.71 7.06
CA ALA A 54 -2.01 -37.11 7.68
C ALA A 54 -3.24 -36.67 6.85
N GLU A 55 -3.07 -35.66 5.99
CA GLU A 55 -4.15 -35.06 5.20
C GLU A 55 -4.19 -35.55 3.74
N VAL A 56 -3.07 -36.10 3.24
CA VAL A 56 -3.05 -36.70 1.90
C VAL A 56 -3.75 -38.06 1.94
N ASN A 57 -4.65 -38.27 0.98
CA ASN A 57 -5.35 -39.54 0.81
C ASN A 57 -4.39 -40.65 0.35
N HIS A 58 -4.10 -41.59 1.24
CA HIS A 58 -3.20 -42.72 1.03
C HIS A 58 -3.62 -43.90 1.91
N SER A 59 -3.11 -45.09 1.60
CA SER A 59 -3.36 -46.26 2.44
C SER A 59 -2.65 -46.11 3.80
N THR A 60 -3.39 -46.39 4.88
CA THR A 60 -2.88 -46.49 6.26
C THR A 60 -2.19 -47.83 6.55
N LYS A 61 -2.33 -48.81 5.64
CA LYS A 61 -1.67 -50.11 5.78
C LYS A 61 -0.16 -49.96 5.59
N LYS A 62 0.61 -50.62 6.47
CA LYS A 62 2.06 -50.68 6.32
C LYS A 62 2.44 -51.33 4.99
N PRO A 63 3.32 -50.71 4.18
CA PRO A 63 3.65 -51.21 2.84
C PRO A 63 4.19 -52.65 2.81
N TRP A 64 5.00 -53.03 3.81
CA TRP A 64 5.52 -54.39 3.97
C TRP A 64 5.95 -54.68 5.41
N ARG A 65 6.16 -55.97 5.72
CA ARG A 65 6.64 -56.44 7.03
C ARG A 65 7.98 -55.81 7.44
N GLN A 66 8.24 -55.69 8.74
CA GLN A 66 9.40 -54.96 9.28
C GLN A 66 10.77 -55.54 8.88
N LYS A 67 10.85 -56.85 8.61
CA LYS A 67 12.07 -57.59 8.26
C LYS A 67 11.74 -58.70 7.25
N GLY A 68 12.77 -59.25 6.59
CA GLY A 68 12.64 -60.41 5.70
C GLY A 68 12.21 -60.10 4.27
N THR A 69 12.26 -58.85 3.82
CA THR A 69 11.91 -58.45 2.43
C THR A 69 13.09 -57.94 1.62
N GLY A 70 14.28 -57.75 2.23
CA GLY A 70 15.45 -57.14 1.58
C GLY A 70 15.30 -55.65 1.25
N ARG A 71 14.14 -55.03 1.51
CA ARG A 71 13.85 -53.62 1.25
C ARG A 71 14.12 -52.76 2.49
N ALA A 72 14.35 -51.46 2.27
CA ALA A 72 14.39 -50.46 3.35
C ALA A 72 13.11 -50.50 4.19
N ARG A 73 13.18 -50.14 5.47
CA ARG A 73 12.00 -50.13 6.35
C ARG A 73 11.10 -48.95 6.00
N SER A 74 9.80 -49.19 5.82
CA SER A 74 8.80 -48.14 5.58
C SER A 74 7.61 -48.32 6.51
N GLY A 75 7.14 -47.21 7.09
CA GLY A 75 5.97 -47.19 7.97
C GLY A 75 4.67 -46.97 7.21
N MET A 76 4.65 -46.00 6.30
CA MET A 76 3.42 -45.48 5.67
C MET A 76 3.72 -45.05 4.23
N THR A 77 2.73 -45.18 3.34
CA THR A 77 2.87 -44.69 1.95
C THR A 77 2.69 -43.18 1.82
N SER A 78 2.05 -42.52 2.80
CA SER A 78 1.85 -41.06 2.82
C SER A 78 3.08 -40.26 3.27
N SER A 79 4.19 -40.93 3.58
CA SER A 79 5.43 -40.28 4.05
C SER A 79 6.00 -39.34 2.98
N PRO A 80 6.62 -38.20 3.37
CA PRO A 80 7.23 -37.22 2.45
C PRO A 80 8.33 -37.80 1.55
N LEU A 81 8.90 -38.95 1.92
CA LEU A 81 9.90 -39.65 1.11
C LEU A 81 9.30 -40.27 -0.16
N TRP A 82 7.99 -40.51 -0.18
CA TRP A 82 7.31 -41.15 -1.29
C TRP A 82 6.77 -40.14 -2.29
N ARG A 83 6.74 -40.53 -3.57
CA ARG A 83 6.03 -39.76 -4.59
C ARG A 83 4.56 -39.63 -4.20
N LYS A 84 4.01 -38.41 -4.31
CA LYS A 84 2.65 -38.05 -3.88
C LYS A 84 2.39 -38.15 -2.37
N GLY A 85 3.42 -38.44 -1.56
CA GLY A 85 3.33 -38.34 -0.10
C GLY A 85 3.09 -36.91 0.37
N GLY A 86 2.67 -36.75 1.63
CA GLY A 86 2.45 -35.44 2.22
C GLY A 86 3.75 -34.69 2.46
N ARG A 87 3.68 -33.36 2.56
CA ARG A 87 4.85 -32.50 2.72
C ARG A 87 5.27 -32.39 4.20
N ALA A 88 6.58 -32.35 4.46
CA ALA A 88 7.14 -32.01 5.77
C ALA A 88 7.15 -30.48 5.94
N PHE A 89 6.71 -29.98 7.10
CA PHE A 89 6.51 -28.54 7.36
C PHE A 89 5.72 -27.84 6.24
N PRO A 90 4.48 -28.29 5.96
CA PRO A 90 3.66 -27.66 4.93
C PRO A 90 3.29 -26.24 5.34
N ASN A 91 3.23 -25.36 4.34
CA ASN A 91 2.62 -24.05 4.51
C ASN A 91 1.14 -24.23 4.90
N LYS A 92 0.70 -23.43 5.87
CA LYS A 92 -0.67 -23.43 6.36
C LYS A 92 -1.30 -22.05 6.19
N PRO A 93 -2.64 -21.98 6.04
CA PRO A 93 -3.35 -20.72 5.84
C PRO A 93 -3.64 -19.98 7.15
N ASP A 94 -3.22 -20.52 8.29
CA ASP A 94 -3.42 -19.97 9.63
C ASP A 94 -2.35 -18.96 10.05
N GLU A 95 -1.35 -18.72 9.20
CA GLU A 95 -0.32 -17.71 9.46
C GLU A 95 -0.92 -16.29 9.47
N ASN A 96 -0.78 -15.62 10.61
CA ASN A 96 -1.20 -14.24 10.77
C ASN A 96 -0.04 -13.27 10.48
N PHE A 97 -0.12 -12.55 9.36
CA PHE A 97 0.85 -11.50 8.99
C PHE A 97 0.54 -10.13 9.61
N THR A 98 -0.55 -10.02 10.36
CA THR A 98 -1.04 -8.73 10.87
C THR A 98 -0.04 -8.10 11.83
N GLN A 99 0.37 -6.88 11.54
CA GLN A 99 1.18 -6.04 12.40
C GLN A 99 0.36 -4.83 12.85
N LYS A 100 0.11 -4.75 14.15
CA LYS A 100 -0.60 -3.61 14.75
C LYS A 100 0.36 -2.44 14.95
N VAL A 101 -0.05 -1.25 14.50
CA VAL A 101 0.62 0.01 14.82
C VAL A 101 -0.28 0.86 15.72
N ASN A 102 0.30 1.47 16.75
CA ASN A 102 -0.45 2.35 17.65
C ASN A 102 -0.88 3.62 16.93
N ARG A 103 -2.07 4.13 17.23
CA ARG A 103 -2.64 5.32 16.56
C ARG A 103 -1.73 6.55 16.62
N LYS A 104 -1.09 6.80 17.77
CA LYS A 104 -0.13 7.91 17.94
C LYS A 104 1.11 7.75 17.06
N MET A 105 1.62 6.52 16.95
CA MET A 105 2.76 6.20 16.07
C MET A 105 2.37 6.39 14.60
N TYR A 106 1.17 5.96 14.20
CA TYR A 106 0.66 6.16 12.84
C TYR A 106 0.58 7.63 12.48
N ARG A 107 -0.08 8.46 13.31
CA ARG A 107 -0.17 9.91 13.09
C ARG A 107 1.22 10.56 13.01
N ALA A 108 2.11 10.19 13.92
CA ALA A 108 3.48 10.70 13.94
C ALA A 108 4.27 10.36 12.68
N GLY A 109 4.14 9.13 12.19
CA GLY A 109 4.86 8.72 10.98
C GLY A 109 4.24 9.27 9.70
N MET A 110 2.91 9.40 9.61
CA MET A 110 2.27 10.09 8.48
C MET A 110 2.71 11.56 8.40
N ALA A 111 2.74 12.27 9.54
CA ALA A 111 3.28 13.63 9.62
C ALA A 111 4.76 13.66 9.20
N SER A 112 5.58 12.71 9.65
CA SER A 112 6.99 12.62 9.24
C SER A 112 7.14 12.39 7.72
N ILE A 113 6.27 11.60 7.10
CA ILE A 113 6.29 11.36 5.65
C ILE A 113 5.93 12.65 4.90
N LEU A 114 4.81 13.29 5.27
CA LEU A 114 4.37 14.50 4.59
C LEU A 114 5.35 15.65 4.75
N SER A 115 5.92 15.80 5.94
CA SER A 115 6.98 16.79 6.19
C SER A 115 8.19 16.56 5.30
N GLN A 116 8.60 15.31 5.09
CA GLN A 116 9.70 15.00 4.19
C GLN A 116 9.33 15.25 2.73
N LEU A 117 8.10 14.94 2.30
CA LEU A 117 7.63 15.23 0.95
C LEU A 117 7.59 16.74 0.65
N VAL A 118 7.32 17.58 1.66
CA VAL A 118 7.43 19.05 1.54
C VAL A 118 8.90 19.46 1.36
N ARG A 119 9.80 18.96 2.20
CA ARG A 119 11.25 19.27 2.11
C ARG A 119 11.87 18.86 0.77
N ASP A 120 11.44 17.72 0.24
CA ASP A 120 11.92 17.20 -1.06
C ASP A 120 11.25 17.91 -2.26
N GLU A 121 10.40 18.91 -2.04
CA GLU A 121 9.59 19.59 -3.06
C GLU A 121 8.75 18.61 -3.89
N ARG A 122 8.28 17.53 -3.26
CA ARG A 122 7.43 16.49 -3.87
C ARG A 122 5.95 16.73 -3.60
N LEU A 123 5.62 17.49 -2.56
CA LEU A 123 4.26 17.83 -2.17
C LEU A 123 3.86 19.23 -2.66
N PHE A 124 2.72 19.33 -3.34
CA PHE A 124 2.14 20.61 -3.79
C PHE A 124 0.65 20.68 -3.48
N ALA A 125 0.14 21.90 -3.33
CA ALA A 125 -1.29 22.17 -3.23
C ALA A 125 -1.87 22.61 -4.57
N ILE A 126 -3.13 22.26 -4.84
CA ILE A 126 -3.94 22.85 -5.92
C ILE A 126 -5.27 23.34 -5.36
N GLU A 127 -5.94 24.24 -6.08
CA GLU A 127 -7.24 24.74 -5.64
C GLU A 127 -8.30 23.63 -5.67
N SER A 128 -8.48 22.98 -6.81
CA SER A 128 -9.44 21.92 -6.99
C SER A 128 -9.00 20.95 -8.09
N LEU A 129 -9.48 19.72 -8.00
CA LEU A 129 -9.33 18.71 -9.05
C LEU A 129 -10.72 18.38 -9.59
N THR A 130 -11.02 18.80 -10.80
CA THR A 130 -12.30 18.52 -11.47
C THR A 130 -12.06 17.97 -12.86
N ALA A 131 -13.01 17.15 -13.32
CA ALA A 131 -13.05 16.63 -14.69
C ALA A 131 -14.43 16.88 -15.28
N GLU A 132 -14.52 17.70 -16.33
CA GLU A 132 -15.80 18.02 -16.99
C GLU A 132 -16.44 16.80 -17.65
N THR A 133 -15.61 15.86 -18.12
CA THR A 133 -16.07 14.62 -18.74
C THR A 133 -15.28 13.42 -18.19
N PRO A 134 -15.89 12.22 -18.09
CA PRO A 134 -15.21 11.00 -17.64
C PRO A 134 -14.30 10.41 -18.74
N LYS A 135 -13.52 11.24 -19.43
CA LYS A 135 -12.64 10.85 -20.53
C LYS A 135 -11.19 10.82 -20.07
N THR A 136 -10.60 9.62 -20.10
CA THR A 136 -9.20 9.37 -19.71
C THR A 136 -8.19 10.21 -20.51
N LYS A 137 -8.45 10.43 -21.80
CA LYS A 137 -7.58 11.23 -22.68
C LYS A 137 -7.47 12.68 -22.20
N VAL A 138 -8.61 13.31 -21.87
CA VAL A 138 -8.66 14.71 -21.41
C VAL A 138 -7.92 14.84 -20.08
N PHE A 139 -8.14 13.90 -19.17
CA PHE A 139 -7.46 13.90 -17.87
C PHE A 139 -5.95 13.64 -18.00
N ALA A 140 -5.53 12.74 -18.89
CA ALA A 140 -4.11 12.52 -19.17
C ALA A 140 -3.42 13.77 -19.76
N GLU A 141 -4.11 14.51 -20.63
CA GLU A 141 -3.63 15.79 -21.14
C GLU A 141 -3.51 16.84 -20.02
N GLN A 142 -4.48 16.92 -19.11
CA GLN A 142 -4.44 17.78 -17.93
C GLN A 142 -3.22 17.47 -17.05
N VAL A 143 -2.98 16.19 -16.73
CA VAL A 143 -1.81 15.76 -15.95
C VAL A 143 -0.50 16.08 -16.66
N LYS A 144 -0.45 15.90 -17.99
CA LYS A 144 0.73 16.23 -18.80
C LYS A 144 0.99 17.75 -18.83
N ASN A 145 -0.06 18.57 -18.89
CA ASN A 145 0.06 20.03 -18.86
C ASN A 145 0.61 20.55 -17.53
N LEU A 146 0.37 19.82 -16.43
CA LEU A 146 0.99 20.09 -15.14
C LEU A 146 2.49 19.70 -15.10
N GLY A 147 3.03 19.07 -16.14
CA GLY A 147 4.42 18.60 -16.19
C GLY A 147 4.68 17.36 -15.31
N LEU A 148 3.65 16.57 -15.03
CA LEU A 148 3.73 15.45 -14.09
C LEU A 148 3.70 14.12 -14.84
N GLU A 149 4.68 13.26 -14.55
CA GLU A 149 4.73 11.91 -15.12
C GLU A 149 4.06 10.87 -14.22
N GLN A 150 4.33 10.95 -12.92
CA GLN A 150 3.87 9.99 -11.92
C GLN A 150 3.40 10.73 -10.67
N VAL A 151 2.09 10.76 -10.46
CA VAL A 151 1.45 11.63 -9.47
C VAL A 151 0.36 10.92 -8.66
N LEU A 152 0.35 11.20 -7.36
CA LEU A 152 -0.78 10.92 -6.47
C LEU A 152 -1.57 12.21 -6.26
N PHE A 153 -2.86 12.21 -6.57
CA PHE A 153 -3.79 13.26 -6.19
C PHE A 153 -4.53 12.87 -4.92
N VAL A 154 -4.68 13.81 -4.00
CA VAL A 154 -5.45 13.67 -2.78
C VAL A 154 -6.56 14.71 -2.76
N THR A 155 -7.81 14.27 -2.74
CA THR A 155 -8.99 15.13 -2.72
C THR A 155 -9.80 14.91 -1.43
N LYS A 156 -10.65 15.86 -1.05
CA LYS A 156 -11.55 15.70 0.11
C LYS A 156 -12.63 14.65 -0.16
N GLN A 157 -13.21 14.73 -1.35
CA GLN A 157 -14.22 13.82 -1.86
C GLN A 157 -13.83 13.46 -3.29
N LEU A 158 -14.03 12.19 -3.65
CA LEU A 158 -13.73 11.72 -4.98
C LEU A 158 -14.94 11.94 -5.90
N ASP A 159 -14.79 12.84 -6.87
CA ASP A 159 -15.78 13.04 -7.92
C ASP A 159 -15.81 11.84 -8.87
N GLU A 160 -17.01 11.45 -9.32
CA GLU A 160 -17.20 10.27 -10.16
C GLU A 160 -16.51 10.42 -11.52
N ASN A 161 -16.55 11.61 -12.13
CA ASN A 161 -15.87 11.84 -13.41
C ASN A 161 -14.36 11.75 -13.24
N VAL A 162 -13.80 12.32 -12.16
CA VAL A 162 -12.37 12.22 -11.85
C VAL A 162 -11.96 10.76 -11.61
N TYR A 163 -12.76 9.99 -10.87
CA TYR A 163 -12.49 8.57 -10.64
C TYR A 163 -12.49 7.76 -11.94
N LEU A 164 -13.53 7.93 -12.77
CA LEU A 164 -13.66 7.21 -14.04
C LEU A 164 -12.57 7.60 -15.04
N ALA A 165 -12.17 8.88 -15.07
CA ALA A 165 -11.13 9.38 -15.96
C ALA A 165 -9.71 8.98 -15.51
N SER A 166 -9.46 8.81 -14.22
CA SER A 166 -8.13 8.53 -13.68
C SER A 166 -7.80 7.05 -13.51
N ARG A 167 -8.77 6.18 -13.20
CA ARG A 167 -8.54 4.77 -12.79
C ARG A 167 -7.76 3.91 -13.78
N ASN A 168 -7.75 4.26 -15.06
CA ASN A 168 -7.05 3.49 -16.11
C ASN A 168 -5.60 3.97 -16.34
N LEU A 169 -5.18 5.06 -15.72
CA LEU A 169 -3.84 5.61 -15.88
C LEU A 169 -2.88 4.95 -14.88
N PRO A 170 -1.86 4.18 -15.32
CA PRO A 170 -1.00 3.44 -14.40
C PRO A 170 -0.10 4.34 -13.53
N ASN A 171 0.19 5.55 -14.03
CA ASN A 171 1.09 6.50 -13.38
C ASN A 171 0.35 7.52 -12.51
N VAL A 172 -0.98 7.48 -12.47
CA VAL A 172 -1.81 8.40 -11.69
C VAL A 172 -2.66 7.62 -10.71
N LEU A 173 -2.74 8.09 -9.48
CA LEU A 173 -3.71 7.60 -8.51
C LEU A 173 -4.42 8.79 -7.90
N VAL A 174 -5.74 8.67 -7.70
CA VAL A 174 -6.53 9.65 -6.98
C VAL A 174 -7.10 8.95 -5.75
N LEU A 175 -6.81 9.50 -4.57
CA LEU A 175 -7.31 9.01 -3.29
C LEU A 175 -8.06 10.13 -2.58
N GLU A 176 -9.00 9.73 -1.73
CA GLU A 176 -9.58 10.65 -0.75
C GLU A 176 -8.63 10.84 0.43
N ALA A 177 -8.68 11.98 1.09
CA ALA A 177 -7.85 12.30 2.26
C ALA A 177 -7.94 11.21 3.36
N GLN A 178 -9.11 10.60 3.53
CA GLN A 178 -9.34 9.52 4.51
C GLN A 178 -8.63 8.21 4.16
N GLN A 179 -8.34 7.98 2.88
CA GLN A 179 -7.75 6.75 2.35
C GLN A 179 -6.24 6.88 2.15
N VAL A 180 -5.65 8.02 2.53
CA VAL A 180 -4.22 8.25 2.37
C VAL A 180 -3.42 7.27 3.23
N ASP A 181 -2.58 6.50 2.55
CA ASP A 181 -1.74 5.47 3.14
C ASP A 181 -0.24 5.78 2.96
N PRO A 182 0.63 5.27 3.86
CA PRO A 182 2.07 5.56 3.80
C PRO A 182 2.74 4.99 2.55
N TYR A 183 2.23 3.92 1.95
CA TYR A 183 2.83 3.29 0.78
C TYR A 183 2.57 4.12 -0.49
N SER A 184 1.32 4.56 -0.70
CA SER A 184 0.97 5.43 -1.82
C SER A 184 1.70 6.76 -1.77
N LEU A 185 1.82 7.39 -0.59
CA LEU A 185 2.59 8.64 -0.45
C LEU A 185 4.05 8.50 -0.88
N LEU A 186 4.68 7.35 -0.63
CA LEU A 186 6.09 7.11 -0.98
C LEU A 186 6.27 6.63 -2.42
N ARG A 187 5.30 5.89 -2.97
CA ARG A 187 5.35 5.28 -4.30
C ARG A 187 5.39 6.30 -5.44
N TYR A 188 4.66 7.41 -5.33
CA TYR A 188 4.52 8.40 -6.41
C TYR A 188 5.59 9.49 -6.28
N LYS A 189 6.16 9.93 -7.42
CA LYS A 189 7.21 10.95 -7.43
C LYS A 189 6.71 12.30 -6.91
N LYS A 190 5.53 12.72 -7.34
CA LYS A 190 4.86 13.94 -6.88
C LYS A 190 3.53 13.61 -6.22
N VAL A 191 3.18 14.38 -5.20
CA VAL A 191 1.90 14.30 -4.49
C VAL A 191 1.24 15.66 -4.58
N ILE A 192 -0.01 15.70 -5.00
CA ILE A 192 -0.81 16.90 -5.13
C ILE A 192 -2.02 16.77 -4.22
N ILE A 193 -2.23 17.75 -3.35
CA ILE A 193 -3.36 17.77 -2.42
C ILE A 193 -4.24 18.98 -2.74
N THR A 194 -5.56 18.80 -2.78
CA THR A 194 -6.46 19.96 -2.91
C THR A 194 -6.50 20.77 -1.62
N LYS A 195 -6.73 22.09 -1.69
CA LYS A 195 -6.85 22.96 -0.49
C LYS A 195 -7.83 22.37 0.54
N ASP A 196 -8.98 21.87 0.08
CA ASP A 196 -9.99 21.24 0.95
C ASP A 196 -9.51 19.94 1.61
N ALA A 197 -8.68 19.16 0.90
CA ALA A 197 -8.11 17.92 1.44
C ALA A 197 -7.05 18.22 2.51
N VAL A 198 -6.29 19.30 2.37
CA VAL A 198 -5.34 19.75 3.40
C VAL A 198 -6.08 20.04 4.71
N ALA A 199 -7.17 20.81 4.65
CA ALA A 199 -7.97 21.14 5.83
C ALA A 199 -8.50 19.87 6.53
N GLN A 200 -8.98 18.89 5.75
CA GLN A 200 -9.46 17.62 6.29
C GLN A 200 -8.33 16.79 6.95
N LEU A 201 -7.14 16.76 6.34
CA LEU A 201 -5.99 16.06 6.92
C LEU A 201 -5.55 16.69 8.24
N GLU A 202 -5.60 18.02 8.33
CA GLU A 202 -5.34 18.75 9.57
C GLU A 202 -6.35 18.37 10.65
N GLU A 203 -7.65 18.39 10.37
CA GLU A 203 -8.69 17.96 11.32
C GLU A 203 -8.55 16.49 11.78
N GLN A 204 -8.08 15.60 10.90
CA GLN A 204 -8.01 14.17 11.20
C GLN A 204 -6.81 13.80 12.09
N TRP A 205 -5.69 14.50 11.91
CA TRP A 205 -4.39 14.10 12.45
C TRP A 205 -3.78 15.06 13.48
N VAL A 206 -4.20 16.32 13.48
CA VAL A 206 -3.90 17.30 14.55
C VAL A 206 -4.94 17.14 15.65
#